data_AF-A0A844GTP3-F1
#
_entry.id   AF-A0A844GTP3-F1
#
_cell.length_a   1.000
_cell.length_b   1.000
_cell.length_c   1.000
_cell.angle_alpha   90.00
_cell.angle_beta   90.00
_cell.angle_gamma   90.00
#
_symmetry.space_group_name_H-M   'P 1'
#
loop_
_entity.id
_entity.type
_entity.pdbx_description
1 polymer ?
#
loop_
_entity_poly.entity_id
_entity_poly.type
_entity_poly.pdbx_seq_one_letter_code
_entity_poly.pdbx_strand_id
1 'polypeptide(L)'
;MPTQTTFMPPICGSEARILSIVNHQDPIFLPHSNINPHQIKSAFACALHMHQPTIPAGHDGSLICNLQYMFEHQGEGDNHNAGTFAWCYSRMGDFIPELVGNGCSPRIMLDYSGNLLWGFQQMNRNDIIDNLKKITCDPHYNRYVEWLGTMWSHAVAPSTPIPDLKLQILAWQHHFASIFGDDALRRVKGFSPPEMHLPNHPDTAYEYIKALKDCGYRWLLVQEHSVERPEGGGLYHDDKYLPNRLVAKNSRGESVSIVALIKTQGSDTKLVAQMQPFYEAKGRGRQNIGDISVPSCVSQIADGENGGVMMNEFPGGYHPVWYQIKDSGEGVVGLNGTEYIELVESLGVKEEDFPVCQPVGQHKIWNAIGDDISPESVQNAIAHLQENDHQFHMDGASWTNDLSWVKGYENVLEPMNKLSAMFHQKFDRAVAEDPSVTQRHDYQEALLYTMLVETSCFRYWGQGTWTDYARELYRRGEEFCK
;
A
#
# COMPACT_ATOMS: atom_id res chain seq x y z
N MET A 1 -35.17 -2.83 20.33
CA MET A 1 -34.42 -3.14 19.10
C MET A 1 -33.13 -3.80 19.53
N PRO A 2 -32.62 -4.84 18.85
CA PRO A 2 -31.37 -5.46 19.24
C PRO A 2 -30.28 -4.38 19.17
N THR A 3 -29.62 -4.11 20.30
CA THR A 3 -28.37 -3.36 20.36
C THR A 3 -27.43 -3.96 19.32
N GLN A 4 -27.11 -3.21 18.27
CA GLN A 4 -26.05 -3.57 17.33
C GLN A 4 -24.80 -3.80 18.19
N THR A 5 -24.45 -5.06 18.41
CA THR A 5 -23.10 -5.41 18.83
C THR A 5 -22.20 -4.89 17.73
N THR A 6 -21.45 -3.83 18.02
CA THR A 6 -20.45 -3.26 17.12
C THR A 6 -19.54 -4.38 16.65
N PHE A 7 -19.67 -4.76 15.38
CA PHE A 7 -18.87 -5.81 14.78
C PHE A 7 -17.42 -5.32 14.70
N MET A 8 -16.58 -5.77 15.65
CA MET A 8 -15.15 -5.46 15.66
C MET A 8 -14.45 -6.15 14.49
N PRO A 9 -13.56 -5.46 13.76
CA PRO A 9 -12.83 -6.07 12.66
C PRO A 9 -11.78 -7.05 13.22
N PRO A 10 -11.52 -8.20 12.56
CA PRO A 10 -10.51 -9.16 12.99
C PRO A 10 -9.10 -8.66 12.63
N ILE A 11 -8.55 -7.79 13.49
CA ILE A 11 -7.27 -7.08 13.28
C ILE A 11 -6.08 -7.66 14.05
N CYS A 12 -6.29 -8.60 14.96
CA CYS A 12 -5.23 -9.23 15.75
C CYS A 12 -5.72 -10.56 16.35
N GLY A 13 -4.88 -11.22 17.15
CA GLY A 13 -5.23 -12.44 17.90
C GLY A 13 -4.77 -13.73 17.23
N SER A 14 -4.10 -13.66 16.08
CA SER A 14 -3.62 -14.82 15.31
C SER A 14 -2.26 -14.57 14.67
N GLU A 15 -1.40 -13.79 15.32
CA GLU A 15 -0.14 -13.31 14.75
C GLU A 15 0.74 -14.46 14.27
N ALA A 16 0.92 -15.50 15.08
CA ALA A 16 1.72 -16.67 14.70
C ALA A 16 1.17 -17.41 13.47
N ARG A 17 -0.17 -17.53 13.36
CA ARG A 17 -0.84 -18.15 12.21
C ARG A 17 -0.62 -17.32 10.96
N ILE A 18 -0.90 -16.02 11.02
CA ILE A 18 -0.71 -15.08 9.91
C ILE A 18 0.74 -15.09 9.43
N LEU A 19 1.70 -14.96 10.35
CA LEU A 19 3.13 -14.97 10.01
C LEU A 19 3.55 -16.29 9.35
N SER A 20 3.01 -17.44 9.78
CA SER A 20 3.29 -18.73 9.14
C SER A 20 2.75 -18.87 7.71
N ILE A 21 1.64 -18.18 7.41
CA ILE A 21 1.01 -18.20 6.07
C ILE A 21 1.83 -17.37 5.09
N VAL A 22 2.28 -16.19 5.51
CA VAL A 22 2.92 -15.19 4.62
C VAL A 22 4.42 -15.41 4.44
N ASN A 23 5.10 -15.97 5.44
CA ASN A 23 6.56 -16.22 5.40
C ASN A 23 6.91 -17.54 4.71
N HIS A 24 6.65 -17.62 3.42
CA HIS A 24 7.15 -18.70 2.54
C HIS A 24 7.82 -18.09 1.31
N GLN A 25 8.64 -18.89 0.63
CA GLN A 25 9.40 -18.47 -0.56
C GLN A 25 8.89 -19.07 -1.88
N ASP A 26 7.82 -19.88 -1.84
CA ASP A 26 7.26 -20.45 -3.07
C ASP A 26 6.85 -19.37 -4.09
N PRO A 27 7.04 -19.63 -5.39
CA PRO A 27 6.53 -18.75 -6.43
C PRO A 27 5.00 -18.82 -6.50
N ILE A 28 4.38 -17.68 -6.80
CA ILE A 28 2.93 -17.47 -6.83
C ILE A 28 2.38 -17.63 -8.25
N PHE A 29 3.02 -16.99 -9.23
CA PHE A 29 2.51 -16.92 -10.61
C PHE A 29 3.27 -17.86 -11.54
N LEU A 30 4.58 -18.03 -11.34
CA LEU A 30 5.42 -18.85 -12.23
C LEU A 30 4.88 -20.27 -12.49
N PRO A 31 4.34 -21.02 -11.51
CA PRO A 31 3.80 -22.36 -11.74
C PRO A 31 2.60 -22.42 -12.69
N HIS A 32 1.92 -21.29 -12.93
CA HIS A 32 0.68 -21.21 -13.72
C HIS A 32 0.72 -20.10 -14.79
N SER A 33 1.86 -19.42 -14.97
CA SER A 33 1.99 -18.37 -15.98
C SER A 33 1.95 -18.98 -17.39
N ASN A 34 1.33 -18.25 -18.32
CA ASN A 34 1.28 -18.60 -19.74
C ASN A 34 2.27 -17.75 -20.56
N ILE A 35 3.12 -17.00 -19.88
CA ILE A 35 4.01 -16.03 -20.48
C ILE A 35 5.41 -16.62 -20.53
N ASN A 36 6.01 -16.60 -21.74
CA ASN A 36 7.41 -16.94 -21.92
C ASN A 36 8.27 -15.68 -21.82
N PRO A 37 9.11 -15.51 -20.78
CA PRO A 37 9.89 -14.29 -20.58
C PRO A 37 10.90 -14.01 -21.69
N HIS A 38 11.26 -15.01 -22.52
CA HIS A 38 12.16 -14.83 -23.68
C HIS A 38 11.46 -14.19 -24.89
N GLN A 39 10.13 -14.24 -24.99
CA GLN A 39 9.36 -13.75 -26.13
C GLN A 39 8.72 -12.36 -25.89
N ILE A 40 8.79 -11.85 -24.67
CA ILE A 40 8.26 -10.53 -24.31
C ILE A 40 9.23 -9.43 -24.74
N LYS A 41 8.72 -8.38 -25.38
CA LYS A 41 9.47 -7.16 -25.66
C LYS A 41 9.47 -6.24 -24.44
N SER A 42 8.30 -5.98 -23.88
CA SER A 42 8.07 -5.12 -22.71
C SER A 42 6.73 -5.48 -22.07
N ALA A 43 6.49 -4.96 -20.88
CA ALA A 43 5.29 -5.22 -20.11
C ALA A 43 4.71 -3.94 -19.50
N PHE A 44 3.46 -4.03 -19.07
CA PHE A 44 2.80 -3.03 -18.25
C PHE A 44 2.09 -3.68 -17.08
N ALA A 45 2.01 -2.98 -15.95
CA ALA A 45 1.34 -3.39 -14.74
C ALA A 45 0.48 -2.24 -14.20
N CYS A 46 -0.79 -2.55 -13.92
CA CYS A 46 -1.75 -1.58 -13.40
C CYS A 46 -2.22 -2.02 -12.01
N ALA A 47 -2.25 -1.08 -11.07
CA ALA A 47 -2.87 -1.23 -9.77
C ALA A 47 -4.02 -0.23 -9.58
N LEU A 48 -5.04 -0.64 -8.84
CA LEU A 48 -6.10 0.24 -8.34
C LEU A 48 -6.04 0.29 -6.82
N HIS A 49 -5.90 1.49 -6.29
CA HIS A 49 -5.99 1.78 -4.87
C HIS A 49 -7.42 2.15 -4.50
N MET A 50 -7.99 1.55 -3.46
CA MET A 50 -9.39 1.75 -3.05
C MET A 50 -9.46 2.05 -1.56
N HIS A 51 -10.03 3.19 -1.20
CA HIS A 51 -10.03 3.65 0.18
C HIS A 51 -11.23 4.51 0.57
N GLN A 52 -11.78 4.21 1.76
CA GLN A 52 -12.61 5.14 2.53
C GLN A 52 -12.20 5.07 4.00
N PRO A 53 -12.18 6.20 4.72
CA PRO A 53 -11.88 6.21 6.14
C PRO A 53 -13.10 5.76 6.97
N THR A 54 -12.83 5.27 8.18
CA THR A 54 -13.85 5.16 9.22
C THR A 54 -13.93 6.49 9.98
N ILE A 55 -15.15 6.98 10.19
CA ILE A 55 -15.43 8.25 10.89
C ILE A 55 -16.43 8.05 12.04
N PRO A 56 -16.32 8.79 13.16
CA PRO A 56 -17.25 8.73 14.28
C PRO A 56 -18.51 9.60 14.02
N ALA A 57 -19.13 9.44 12.84
CA ALA A 57 -20.22 10.28 12.36
C ALA A 57 -21.56 9.54 12.22
N GLY A 58 -21.65 8.29 12.68
CA GLY A 58 -22.89 7.53 12.68
C GLY A 58 -23.87 7.99 13.77
N HIS A 59 -25.00 7.29 13.87
CA HIS A 59 -25.99 7.54 14.91
C HIS A 59 -25.33 7.51 16.31
N ASP A 60 -25.63 8.51 17.14
CA ASP A 60 -24.99 8.72 18.46
C ASP A 60 -23.45 8.74 18.43
N GLY A 61 -22.86 9.11 17.29
CA GLY A 61 -21.41 9.16 17.10
C GLY A 61 -20.76 7.79 16.93
N SER A 62 -21.51 6.76 16.52
CA SER A 62 -20.95 5.43 16.22
C SER A 62 -19.92 5.49 15.09
N LEU A 63 -18.98 4.53 15.10
CA LEU A 63 -18.02 4.37 14.00
C LEU A 63 -18.73 3.84 12.76
N ILE A 64 -18.63 4.56 11.64
CA ILE A 64 -19.15 4.15 10.33
C ILE A 64 -18.09 4.40 9.26
N CYS A 65 -18.14 3.62 8.18
CA CYS A 65 -17.38 3.94 6.98
C CYS A 65 -17.90 5.24 6.34
N ASN A 66 -17.01 6.07 5.82
CA ASN A 66 -17.40 7.30 5.13
C ASN A 66 -18.30 7.03 3.91
N LEU A 67 -18.18 5.88 3.25
CA LEU A 67 -19.12 5.49 2.18
C LEU A 67 -20.56 5.39 2.69
N GLN A 68 -20.76 4.88 3.91
CA GLN A 68 -22.08 4.85 4.55
C GLN A 68 -22.59 6.27 4.79
N TYR A 69 -21.75 7.13 5.35
CA TYR A 69 -22.09 8.55 5.55
C TYR A 69 -22.52 9.20 4.22
N MET A 70 -21.79 8.96 3.14
CA MET A 70 -22.14 9.47 1.81
C MET A 70 -23.54 9.01 1.39
N PHE A 71 -23.87 7.72 1.52
CA PHE A 71 -25.22 7.20 1.21
C PHE A 71 -26.32 7.85 2.04
N GLU A 72 -26.06 8.11 3.33
CA GLU A 72 -27.01 8.73 4.24
C GLU A 72 -27.17 10.24 3.99
N HIS A 73 -26.19 10.90 3.37
CA HIS A 73 -26.12 12.36 3.20
C HIS A 73 -25.89 12.77 1.74
N GLN A 74 -26.70 12.24 0.81
CA GLN A 74 -26.54 12.46 -0.65
C GLN A 74 -26.55 13.93 -1.10
N GLY A 75 -27.13 14.85 -0.31
CA GLY A 75 -27.22 16.27 -0.61
C GLY A 75 -25.96 17.08 -0.28
N GLU A 76 -24.96 16.47 0.34
CA GLU A 76 -23.74 17.16 0.80
C GLU A 76 -22.57 16.90 -0.15
N GLY A 77 -22.02 17.97 -0.73
CA GLY A 77 -20.83 17.89 -1.58
C GLY A 77 -20.92 16.81 -2.66
N ASP A 78 -19.88 15.97 -2.73
CA ASP A 78 -19.77 14.88 -3.71
C ASP A 78 -20.42 13.55 -3.26
N ASN A 79 -21.18 13.55 -2.16
CA ASN A 79 -21.81 12.35 -1.61
C ASN A 79 -22.78 11.69 -2.59
N HIS A 80 -23.37 12.46 -3.52
CA HIS A 80 -24.20 11.97 -4.62
C HIS A 80 -23.51 10.90 -5.49
N ASN A 81 -22.17 10.79 -5.43
CA ASN A 81 -21.40 9.77 -6.14
C ASN A 81 -21.31 8.43 -5.38
N ALA A 82 -21.85 8.27 -4.16
CA ALA A 82 -21.69 7.07 -3.33
C ALA A 82 -21.96 5.74 -4.09
N GLY A 83 -22.99 5.72 -4.95
CA GLY A 83 -23.28 4.56 -5.81
C GLY A 83 -22.16 4.26 -6.81
N THR A 84 -21.56 5.29 -7.41
CA THR A 84 -20.43 5.17 -8.34
C THR A 84 -19.16 4.70 -7.63
N PHE A 85 -18.88 5.22 -6.43
CA PHE A 85 -17.78 4.72 -5.59
C PHE A 85 -17.95 3.22 -5.31
N ALA A 86 -19.14 2.84 -4.84
CA ALA A 86 -19.46 1.43 -4.58
C ALA A 86 -19.32 0.54 -5.82
N TRP A 87 -19.71 1.02 -6.99
CA TRP A 87 -19.49 0.29 -8.25
C TRP A 87 -18.01 0.18 -8.60
N CYS A 88 -17.21 1.23 -8.40
CA CYS A 88 -15.75 1.19 -8.62
C CYS A 88 -15.09 0.11 -7.76
N TYR A 89 -15.55 -0.08 -6.52
CA TYR A 89 -15.08 -1.13 -5.61
C TYR A 89 -15.49 -2.55 -6.02
N SER A 90 -16.55 -2.70 -6.81
CA SER A 90 -17.05 -4.01 -7.24
C SER A 90 -16.61 -4.41 -8.64
N ARG A 91 -16.38 -3.45 -9.55
CA ARG A 91 -16.39 -3.67 -11.01
C ARG A 91 -15.38 -4.68 -11.52
N MET A 92 -14.25 -4.85 -10.83
CA MET A 92 -13.25 -5.85 -11.24
C MET A 92 -13.77 -7.28 -11.10
N GLY A 93 -14.74 -7.51 -10.20
CA GLY A 93 -15.47 -8.78 -10.07
C GLY A 93 -16.34 -9.13 -11.29
N ASP A 94 -16.64 -8.15 -12.14
CA ASP A 94 -17.35 -8.33 -13.41
C ASP A 94 -16.37 -8.34 -14.60
N PHE A 95 -15.46 -7.36 -14.65
CA PHE A 95 -14.55 -7.15 -15.78
C PHE A 95 -13.60 -8.33 -15.98
N ILE A 96 -13.04 -8.89 -14.89
CA ILE A 96 -12.11 -10.01 -14.99
C ILE A 96 -12.81 -11.26 -15.53
N PRO A 97 -13.93 -11.74 -14.95
CA PRO A 97 -14.67 -12.87 -15.52
C PRO A 97 -15.13 -12.65 -16.96
N GLU A 98 -15.59 -11.45 -17.32
CA GLU A 98 -16.01 -11.15 -18.69
C GLU A 98 -14.83 -11.30 -19.68
N LEU A 99 -13.71 -10.64 -19.41
CA LEU A 99 -12.54 -10.67 -20.29
C LEU A 99 -11.96 -12.08 -20.42
N VAL A 100 -11.87 -12.81 -19.30
CA VAL A 100 -11.40 -14.21 -19.28
C VAL A 100 -12.35 -15.11 -20.06
N GLY A 101 -13.67 -14.96 -19.88
CA GLY A 101 -14.68 -15.71 -20.63
C GLY A 101 -14.62 -15.45 -22.14
N ASN A 102 -14.17 -14.26 -22.54
CA ASN A 102 -13.91 -13.90 -23.93
C ASN A 102 -12.51 -14.30 -24.42
N GLY A 103 -11.76 -15.08 -23.65
CA GLY A 103 -10.43 -15.60 -24.01
C GLY A 103 -9.30 -14.56 -23.92
N CYS A 104 -9.52 -13.42 -23.29
CA CYS A 104 -8.45 -12.48 -22.96
C CYS A 104 -7.68 -12.97 -21.72
N SER A 105 -6.53 -12.35 -21.44
CA SER A 105 -5.69 -12.68 -20.29
C SER A 105 -5.39 -11.42 -19.45
N PRO A 106 -6.42 -10.83 -18.78
CA PRO A 106 -6.29 -9.57 -18.07
C PRO A 106 -5.40 -9.68 -16.81
N ARG A 107 -4.68 -8.61 -16.48
CA ARG A 107 -3.94 -8.48 -15.21
C ARG A 107 -4.35 -7.20 -14.50
N ILE A 108 -4.57 -7.29 -13.20
CA ILE A 108 -4.78 -6.13 -12.34
C ILE A 108 -4.28 -6.41 -10.93
N MET A 109 -3.62 -5.42 -10.34
CA MET A 109 -3.28 -5.39 -8.93
C MET A 109 -4.35 -4.62 -8.14
N LEU A 110 -4.75 -5.12 -6.98
CA LEU A 110 -5.78 -4.51 -6.14
C LEU A 110 -5.21 -4.18 -4.75
N ASP A 111 -5.37 -2.93 -4.35
CA ASP A 111 -5.05 -2.41 -3.02
C ASP A 111 -6.34 -1.87 -2.39
N TYR A 112 -6.81 -2.51 -1.31
CA TYR A 112 -7.99 -2.05 -0.55
C TYR A 112 -7.59 -1.89 0.91
N SER A 113 -7.91 -0.72 1.49
CA SER A 113 -7.67 -0.50 2.91
C SER A 113 -8.52 -1.41 3.79
N GLY A 114 -8.03 -1.70 4.99
CA GLY A 114 -8.77 -2.43 6.01
C GLY A 114 -10.03 -1.70 6.46
N ASN A 115 -9.98 -0.36 6.55
CA ASN A 115 -11.16 0.49 6.82
C ASN A 115 -12.27 0.27 5.79
N LEU A 116 -11.93 0.23 4.49
CA LEU A 116 -12.93 0.05 3.44
C LEU A 116 -13.56 -1.34 3.49
N LEU A 117 -12.73 -2.39 3.66
CA LEU A 117 -13.20 -3.76 3.82
C LEU A 117 -14.13 -3.90 5.04
N TRP A 118 -13.80 -3.23 6.14
CA TRP A 118 -14.65 -3.22 7.33
C TRP A 118 -15.96 -2.50 7.06
N GLY A 119 -15.89 -1.37 6.36
CA GLY A 119 -17.07 -0.62 5.90
C GLY A 119 -18.04 -1.46 5.09
N PHE A 120 -17.55 -2.29 4.16
CA PHE A 120 -18.42 -3.19 3.41
C PHE A 120 -19.16 -4.19 4.31
N GLN A 121 -18.49 -4.74 5.33
CA GLN A 121 -19.13 -5.64 6.29
C GLN A 121 -20.16 -4.89 7.15
N GLN A 122 -19.82 -3.70 7.67
CA GLN A 122 -20.73 -2.85 8.46
C GLN A 122 -22.00 -2.50 7.67
N MET A 123 -21.83 -2.15 6.40
CA MET A 123 -22.91 -1.78 5.49
C MET A 123 -23.64 -3.00 4.88
N ASN A 124 -23.21 -4.23 5.18
CA ASN A 124 -23.71 -5.47 4.57
C ASN A 124 -23.66 -5.47 3.02
N ARG A 125 -22.60 -4.89 2.44
CA ARG A 125 -22.34 -4.85 0.99
C ARG A 125 -21.78 -6.18 0.48
N ASN A 126 -22.56 -7.25 0.69
CA ASN A 126 -22.23 -8.58 0.19
C ASN A 126 -22.14 -8.61 -1.34
N ASP A 127 -22.86 -7.72 -2.04
CA ASP A 127 -22.73 -7.54 -3.48
C ASP A 127 -21.30 -7.17 -3.91
N ILE A 128 -20.58 -6.38 -3.11
CA ILE A 128 -19.17 -6.06 -3.36
C ILE A 128 -18.28 -7.21 -2.88
N ILE A 129 -18.46 -7.67 -1.63
CA ILE A 129 -17.61 -8.70 -1.03
C ILE A 129 -17.64 -10.00 -1.83
N ASP A 130 -18.81 -10.44 -2.29
CA ASP A 130 -18.95 -11.69 -3.05
C ASP A 130 -18.31 -11.59 -4.44
N ASN A 131 -18.39 -10.42 -5.08
CA ASN A 131 -17.69 -10.14 -6.33
C ASN A 131 -16.16 -10.15 -6.16
N LEU A 132 -15.64 -9.57 -5.07
CA LEU A 132 -14.23 -9.63 -4.74
C LEU A 132 -13.79 -11.07 -4.40
N LYS A 133 -14.59 -11.81 -3.62
CA LYS A 133 -14.34 -13.23 -3.31
C LYS A 133 -14.30 -14.08 -4.57
N LYS A 134 -15.19 -13.85 -5.54
CA LYS A 134 -15.19 -14.57 -6.81
C LYS A 134 -13.82 -14.51 -7.50
N ILE A 135 -13.27 -13.32 -7.70
CA ILE A 135 -11.98 -13.16 -8.40
C ILE A 135 -10.75 -13.46 -7.53
N THR A 136 -10.94 -13.63 -6.22
CA THR A 136 -9.85 -13.84 -5.25
C THR A 136 -9.74 -15.28 -4.78
N CYS A 137 -10.85 -15.94 -4.51
CA CYS A 137 -10.90 -17.27 -3.90
C CYS A 137 -11.04 -18.38 -4.95
N ASP A 138 -11.60 -18.10 -6.13
CA ASP A 138 -11.70 -19.09 -7.20
C ASP A 138 -10.32 -19.26 -7.89
N PRO A 139 -9.71 -20.46 -7.85
CA PRO A 139 -8.42 -20.72 -8.47
C PRO A 139 -8.36 -20.38 -9.97
N HIS A 140 -9.50 -20.38 -10.67
CA HIS A 140 -9.59 -19.98 -12.06
C HIS A 140 -9.08 -18.56 -12.31
N TYR A 141 -9.25 -17.65 -11.33
CA TYR A 141 -8.86 -16.25 -11.46
C TYR A 141 -7.52 -15.89 -10.84
N ASN A 142 -6.86 -16.82 -10.13
CA ASN A 142 -5.64 -16.56 -9.37
C ASN A 142 -4.50 -15.90 -10.16
N ARG A 143 -4.43 -16.18 -11.46
CA ARG A 143 -3.40 -15.67 -12.37
C ARG A 143 -3.66 -14.25 -12.89
N TYR A 144 -4.89 -13.74 -12.76
CA TYR A 144 -5.32 -12.47 -13.36
C TYR A 144 -5.36 -11.34 -12.34
N VAL A 145 -5.45 -11.67 -11.05
CA VAL A 145 -5.58 -10.69 -9.97
C VAL A 145 -4.52 -10.93 -8.91
N GLU A 146 -3.71 -9.90 -8.65
CA GLU A 146 -2.81 -9.86 -7.51
C GLU A 146 -3.38 -8.88 -6.47
N TRP A 147 -3.39 -9.27 -5.20
CA TRP A 147 -3.67 -8.35 -4.11
C TRP A 147 -2.37 -7.79 -3.56
N LEU A 148 -2.33 -6.48 -3.33
CA LEU A 148 -1.25 -5.80 -2.63
C LEU A 148 -1.67 -5.59 -1.18
N GLY A 149 -0.73 -5.76 -0.25
CA GLY A 149 -0.92 -5.32 1.13
C GLY A 149 -0.87 -3.80 1.23
N THR A 150 -1.49 -3.27 2.28
CA THR A 150 -1.43 -1.84 2.66
C THR A 150 -1.54 -1.71 4.19
N MET A 151 -1.51 -0.49 4.72
CA MET A 151 -1.80 -0.24 6.14
C MET A 151 -3.30 -0.34 6.38
N TRP A 152 -3.72 -1.06 7.44
CA TRP A 152 -5.13 -1.34 7.70
C TRP A 152 -6.00 -0.07 7.74
N SER A 153 -5.60 0.96 8.49
CA SER A 153 -6.36 2.21 8.58
C SER A 153 -5.99 3.27 7.54
N HIS A 154 -5.14 2.92 6.56
CA HIS A 154 -4.53 3.87 5.62
C HIS A 154 -3.62 4.90 6.32
N ALA A 155 -2.81 4.43 7.27
CA ALA A 155 -1.78 5.22 7.92
C ALA A 155 -0.58 5.44 6.99
N VAL A 156 0.03 6.62 7.01
CA VAL A 156 1.22 6.92 6.20
C VAL A 156 2.48 6.71 7.04
N ALA A 157 3.39 5.86 6.55
CA ALA A 157 4.57 5.42 7.31
C ALA A 157 5.44 6.57 7.89
N PRO A 158 5.64 7.72 7.19
CA PRO A 158 6.49 8.79 7.72
C PRO A 158 5.97 9.49 8.97
N SER A 159 4.66 9.50 9.20
CA SER A 159 4.06 10.12 10.39
C SER A 159 3.45 9.12 11.37
N THR A 160 3.43 7.82 11.03
CA THR A 160 2.99 6.76 11.92
C THR A 160 4.09 6.46 12.94
N PRO A 161 3.79 6.31 14.25
CA PRO A 161 4.81 5.93 15.22
C PRO A 161 5.43 4.58 14.82
N ILE A 162 6.75 4.48 14.93
CA ILE A 162 7.52 3.29 14.46
C ILE A 162 6.96 1.97 15.01
N PRO A 163 6.61 1.84 16.30
CA PRO A 163 6.06 0.61 16.85
C PRO A 163 4.72 0.17 16.21
N ASP A 164 3.91 1.11 15.71
CA ASP A 164 2.60 0.84 15.12
C ASP A 164 2.68 0.36 13.66
N LEU A 165 3.80 0.59 12.97
CA LEU A 165 3.98 0.19 11.57
C LEU A 165 3.67 -1.30 11.36
N LYS A 166 4.22 -2.17 12.22
CA LYS A 166 3.99 -3.62 12.13
C LYS A 166 2.57 -4.00 12.53
N LEU A 167 1.95 -3.27 13.47
CA LEU A 167 0.58 -3.50 13.88
C LEU A 167 -0.39 -3.23 12.73
N GLN A 168 -0.23 -2.12 12.02
CA GLN A 168 -1.03 -1.76 10.84
C GLN A 168 -0.93 -2.81 9.72
N ILE A 169 0.27 -3.28 9.44
CA ILE A 169 0.54 -4.28 8.40
C ILE A 169 -0.11 -5.63 8.78
N LEU A 170 0.09 -6.09 10.02
CA LEU A 170 -0.49 -7.34 10.50
C LEU A 170 -2.02 -7.26 10.58
N ALA A 171 -2.58 -6.13 11.00
CA ALA A 171 -4.03 -5.93 11.06
C ALA A 171 -4.67 -6.08 9.69
N TRP A 172 -4.03 -5.57 8.63
CA TRP A 172 -4.49 -5.77 7.27
C TRP A 172 -4.49 -7.27 6.89
N GLN A 173 -3.42 -8.01 7.21
CA GLN A 173 -3.33 -9.44 6.88
C GLN A 173 -4.35 -10.29 7.64
N HIS A 174 -4.58 -10.01 8.93
CA HIS A 174 -5.64 -10.67 9.72
C HIS A 174 -7.01 -10.44 9.09
N HIS A 175 -7.29 -9.18 8.78
CA HIS A 175 -8.59 -8.81 8.25
C HIS A 175 -8.81 -9.40 6.85
N PHE A 176 -7.81 -9.30 5.97
CA PHE A 176 -7.83 -9.89 4.64
C PHE A 176 -8.07 -11.41 4.68
N ALA A 177 -7.34 -12.15 5.52
CA ALA A 177 -7.52 -13.59 5.67
C ALA A 177 -8.91 -13.96 6.17
N SER A 178 -9.53 -13.14 7.03
CA SER A 178 -10.89 -13.40 7.53
C SER A 178 -11.96 -13.32 6.43
N ILE A 179 -11.71 -12.53 5.36
CA ILE A 179 -12.65 -12.34 4.26
C ILE A 179 -12.36 -13.33 3.13
N PHE A 180 -11.08 -13.49 2.75
CA PHE A 180 -10.67 -14.20 1.53
C PHE A 180 -9.99 -15.55 1.78
N GLY A 181 -9.61 -15.84 3.03
CA GLY A 181 -8.97 -17.09 3.43
C GLY A 181 -7.44 -17.09 3.29
N ASP A 182 -6.83 -18.14 3.83
CA ASP A 182 -5.37 -18.27 3.97
C ASP A 182 -4.66 -18.44 2.63
N ASP A 183 -5.27 -19.18 1.70
CA ASP A 183 -4.74 -19.38 0.34
C ASP A 183 -4.65 -18.06 -0.43
N ALA A 184 -5.62 -17.15 -0.23
CA ALA A 184 -5.56 -15.82 -0.81
C ALA A 184 -4.44 -14.99 -0.15
N LEU A 185 -4.38 -14.98 1.19
CA LEU A 185 -3.34 -14.23 1.92
C LEU A 185 -1.93 -14.69 1.56
N ARG A 186 -1.71 -16.00 1.39
CA ARG A 186 -0.42 -16.58 1.00
C ARG A 186 0.12 -15.95 -0.29
N ARG A 187 -0.75 -15.56 -1.22
CA ARG A 187 -0.37 -14.99 -2.52
C ARG A 187 -0.03 -13.49 -2.47
N VAL A 188 -0.34 -12.81 -1.38
CA VAL A 188 -0.01 -11.39 -1.21
C VAL A 188 1.49 -11.25 -0.94
N LYS A 189 2.23 -10.68 -1.90
CA LYS A 189 3.69 -10.47 -1.80
C LYS A 189 4.12 -9.04 -2.10
N GLY A 190 3.31 -8.28 -2.81
CA GLY A 190 3.51 -6.85 -3.01
C GLY A 190 2.87 -6.00 -1.90
N PHE A 191 3.46 -4.83 -1.65
CA PHE A 191 2.91 -3.83 -0.76
C PHE A 191 2.78 -2.49 -1.48
N SER A 192 1.65 -1.82 -1.26
CA SER A 192 1.32 -0.48 -1.75
C SER A 192 1.26 0.47 -0.54
N PRO A 193 2.23 1.39 -0.38
CA PRO A 193 2.17 2.37 0.69
C PRO A 193 0.97 3.29 0.50
N PRO A 194 0.17 3.58 1.55
CA PRO A 194 -0.77 4.68 1.54
C PRO A 194 -0.11 5.97 1.06
N GLU A 195 -0.80 6.67 0.16
CA GLU A 195 -0.31 7.90 -0.50
C GLU A 195 1.00 7.73 -1.28
N MET A 196 1.37 6.47 -1.56
CA MET A 196 2.67 6.09 -2.11
C MET A 196 3.84 6.69 -1.32
N HIS A 197 3.67 6.85 0.00
CA HIS A 197 4.56 7.65 0.84
C HIS A 197 5.70 6.82 1.43
N LEU A 198 6.91 7.00 0.88
CA LEU A 198 8.11 6.34 1.40
C LEU A 198 8.79 7.22 2.47
N PRO A 199 9.04 6.71 3.69
CA PRO A 199 9.80 7.42 4.71
C PRO A 199 11.26 7.59 4.29
N ASN A 200 11.78 8.80 4.47
CA ASN A 200 13.19 9.10 4.19
C ASN A 200 14.05 9.31 5.44
N HIS A 201 13.45 9.48 6.62
CA HIS A 201 14.18 9.39 7.89
C HIS A 201 14.83 7.98 8.01
N PRO A 202 16.16 7.86 8.23
CA PRO A 202 16.88 6.59 8.24
C PRO A 202 16.25 5.49 9.10
N ASP A 203 15.90 5.83 10.35
CA ASP A 203 15.36 4.83 11.30
C ASP A 203 13.94 4.38 10.95
N THR A 204 13.08 5.32 10.52
CA THR A 204 11.71 5.02 10.10
C THR A 204 11.72 4.18 8.84
N ALA A 205 12.57 4.50 7.86
CA ALA A 205 12.74 3.73 6.64
C ALA A 205 13.19 2.29 6.95
N TYR A 206 14.20 2.14 7.80
CA TYR A 206 14.71 0.83 8.19
C TYR A 206 13.64 -0.03 8.87
N GLU A 207 12.96 0.50 9.91
CA GLU A 207 11.94 -0.27 10.62
C GLU A 207 10.70 -0.53 9.75
N TYR A 208 10.36 0.37 8.84
CA TYR A 208 9.28 0.13 7.87
C TYR A 208 9.61 -1.03 6.92
N ILE A 209 10.77 -0.99 6.26
CA ILE A 209 11.18 -2.08 5.34
C ILE A 209 11.35 -3.40 6.10
N LYS A 210 11.90 -3.37 7.31
CA LYS A 210 12.02 -4.55 8.17
C LYS A 210 10.63 -5.11 8.54
N ALA A 211 9.68 -4.28 8.93
CA ALA A 211 8.32 -4.71 9.24
C ALA A 211 7.63 -5.35 8.03
N LEU A 212 7.83 -4.83 6.82
CA LEU A 212 7.33 -5.43 5.58
C LEU A 212 7.92 -6.84 5.37
N LYS A 213 9.24 -7.01 5.50
CA LYS A 213 9.88 -8.33 5.34
C LYS A 213 9.44 -9.32 6.40
N ASP A 214 9.36 -8.90 7.65
CA ASP A 214 8.86 -9.72 8.76
C ASP A 214 7.43 -10.23 8.50
N CYS A 215 6.61 -9.42 7.80
CA CYS A 215 5.25 -9.75 7.43
C CYS A 215 5.16 -10.47 6.07
N GLY A 216 6.26 -10.95 5.51
CA GLY A 216 6.27 -11.81 4.32
C GLY A 216 6.12 -11.09 2.97
N TYR A 217 6.17 -9.75 2.95
CA TYR A 217 6.21 -8.98 1.70
C TYR A 217 7.59 -9.11 1.04
N ARG A 218 7.61 -9.23 -0.29
CA ARG A 218 8.83 -9.38 -1.08
C ARG A 218 9.19 -8.14 -1.89
N TRP A 219 8.19 -7.31 -2.20
CA TRP A 219 8.40 -6.10 -2.96
C TRP A 219 7.49 -4.96 -2.54
N LEU A 220 7.94 -3.73 -2.80
CA LEU A 220 7.25 -2.48 -2.48
C LEU A 220 7.06 -1.66 -3.77
N LEU A 221 5.87 -1.09 -3.97
CA LEU A 221 5.69 -0.08 -5.01
C LEU A 221 6.15 1.29 -4.46
N VAL A 222 7.03 1.99 -5.18
CA VAL A 222 7.55 3.31 -4.76
C VAL A 222 7.53 4.30 -5.91
N GLN A 223 7.57 5.59 -5.60
CA GLN A 223 7.54 6.64 -6.63
C GLN A 223 8.93 6.95 -7.15
N GLU A 224 9.02 7.29 -8.44
CA GLU A 224 10.27 7.67 -9.09
C GLU A 224 11.03 8.77 -8.31
N HIS A 225 10.34 9.78 -7.78
CA HIS A 225 10.95 10.88 -7.02
C HIS A 225 11.12 10.62 -5.52
N SER A 226 10.60 9.51 -5.00
CA SER A 226 10.75 9.14 -3.59
C SER A 226 12.05 8.41 -3.28
N VAL A 227 12.78 8.02 -4.33
CA VAL A 227 14.04 7.30 -4.26
C VAL A 227 15.14 8.04 -5.01
N GLU A 228 16.36 7.79 -4.60
CA GLU A 228 17.58 8.26 -5.24
C GLU A 228 18.60 7.11 -5.34
N ARG A 229 19.60 7.28 -6.19
CA ARG A 229 20.75 6.38 -6.23
C ARG A 229 21.67 6.68 -5.03
N PRO A 230 22.49 5.73 -4.57
CA PRO A 230 23.36 5.91 -3.39
C PRO A 230 24.26 7.16 -3.44
N GLU A 231 24.64 7.61 -4.63
CA GLU A 231 25.42 8.81 -4.87
C GLU A 231 24.59 10.11 -5.00
N GLY A 232 23.30 10.07 -4.67
CA GLY A 232 22.41 11.24 -4.51
C GLY A 232 21.74 11.75 -5.79
N GLY A 233 21.98 11.12 -6.94
CA GLY A 233 21.25 11.41 -8.16
C GLY A 233 19.88 10.72 -8.19
N GLY A 234 18.90 11.27 -8.90
CA GLY A 234 17.69 10.51 -9.24
C GLY A 234 18.02 9.25 -10.05
N LEU A 235 17.08 8.30 -10.14
CA LEU A 235 17.26 7.06 -10.90
C LEU A 235 17.73 7.35 -12.35
N TYR A 236 18.51 6.45 -12.95
CA TYR A 236 18.68 6.55 -14.40
C TYR A 236 17.32 6.33 -15.06
N HIS A 237 17.07 7.05 -16.17
CA HIS A 237 15.73 7.14 -16.76
C HIS A 237 15.10 5.77 -17.03
N ASP A 238 15.91 4.77 -17.43
CA ASP A 238 15.41 3.45 -17.79
C ASP A 238 15.35 2.45 -16.61
N ASP A 239 16.03 2.74 -15.48
CA ASP A 239 16.02 1.88 -14.27
C ASP A 239 14.62 1.77 -13.67
N LYS A 240 13.75 2.77 -13.88
CA LYS A 240 12.37 2.75 -13.39
C LYS A 240 11.49 1.69 -14.04
N TYR A 241 11.94 1.10 -15.16
CA TYR A 241 11.22 -0.02 -15.78
C TYR A 241 11.78 -1.39 -15.39
N LEU A 242 12.69 -1.45 -14.42
CA LEU A 242 13.30 -2.66 -13.87
C LEU A 242 12.96 -2.80 -12.38
N PRO A 243 13.04 -4.01 -11.80
CA PRO A 243 13.11 -4.15 -10.35
C PRO A 243 14.37 -3.45 -9.83
N ASN A 244 14.22 -2.66 -8.78
CA ASN A 244 15.32 -1.99 -8.09
C ASN A 244 15.51 -2.63 -6.71
N ARG A 245 16.72 -2.62 -6.17
CA ARG A 245 16.98 -2.99 -4.77
C ARG A 245 16.96 -1.74 -3.91
N LEU A 246 15.86 -1.52 -3.20
CA LEU A 246 15.71 -0.41 -2.25
C LEU A 246 16.42 -0.78 -0.94
N VAL A 247 17.47 -0.04 -0.60
CA VAL A 247 18.26 -0.23 0.62
C VAL A 247 17.90 0.84 1.64
N ALA A 248 17.52 0.41 2.84
CA ALA A 248 17.30 1.27 3.99
C ALA A 248 18.37 1.00 5.04
N LYS A 249 19.11 2.05 5.42
CA LYS A 249 20.14 2.02 6.47
C LYS A 249 19.70 2.89 7.64
N ASN A 250 19.86 2.39 8.86
CA ASN A 250 19.49 3.12 10.08
C ASN A 250 20.65 3.88 10.72
N SER A 251 20.36 4.65 11.76
CA SER A 251 21.34 5.44 12.51
C SER A 251 22.30 4.62 13.37
N ARG A 252 22.14 3.30 13.43
CA ARG A 252 23.07 2.34 14.04
C ARG A 252 23.95 1.62 13.01
N GLY A 253 23.82 1.95 11.73
CA GLY A 253 24.57 1.34 10.64
C GLY A 253 24.04 -0.01 10.16
N GLU A 254 22.89 -0.45 10.68
CA GLU A 254 22.21 -1.67 10.20
C GLU A 254 21.51 -1.38 8.87
N SER A 255 21.48 -2.36 7.97
CA SER A 255 20.84 -2.23 6.65
C SER A 255 19.88 -3.37 6.37
N VAL A 256 18.78 -3.05 5.70
CA VAL A 256 17.80 -3.99 5.15
C VAL A 256 17.48 -3.58 3.71
N SER A 257 17.18 -4.55 2.84
CA SER A 257 16.74 -4.29 1.47
C SER A 257 15.42 -4.98 1.14
N ILE A 258 14.67 -4.39 0.20
CA ILE A 258 13.50 -5.01 -0.44
C ILE A 258 13.52 -4.68 -1.94
N VAL A 259 12.90 -5.52 -2.76
CA VAL A 259 12.69 -5.21 -4.18
C VAL A 259 11.70 -4.04 -4.27
N ALA A 260 12.00 -3.07 -5.12
CA ALA A 260 11.12 -1.95 -5.42
C ALA A 260 10.74 -1.97 -6.90
N LEU A 261 9.43 -1.89 -7.16
CA LEU A 261 8.91 -1.53 -8.48
C LEU A 261 8.66 -0.03 -8.49
N ILE A 262 9.14 0.66 -9.52
CA ILE A 262 9.03 2.10 -9.62
C ILE A 262 7.75 2.47 -10.36
N LYS A 263 6.85 3.16 -9.68
CA LYS A 263 5.69 3.82 -10.27
C LYS A 263 6.20 4.93 -11.19
N THR A 264 5.93 4.80 -12.49
CA THR A 264 6.30 5.82 -13.47
C THR A 264 5.40 7.06 -13.37
N GLN A 265 5.88 8.19 -13.88
CA GLN A 265 5.09 9.43 -13.95
C GLN A 265 3.87 9.25 -14.86
N GLY A 266 2.72 9.78 -14.44
CA GLY A 266 1.48 9.77 -15.22
C GLY A 266 0.25 9.29 -14.44
N SER A 267 0.41 8.52 -13.37
CA SER A 267 -0.76 8.09 -12.59
C SER A 267 -1.33 9.18 -11.68
N ASP A 268 -0.52 10.16 -11.28
CA ASP A 268 -0.93 11.34 -10.49
C ASP A 268 -1.94 12.22 -11.24
N THR A 269 -2.05 12.03 -12.57
CA THR A 269 -3.00 12.72 -13.45
C THR A 269 -4.12 11.80 -13.95
N LYS A 270 -4.39 10.68 -13.25
CA LYS A 270 -5.49 9.74 -13.53
C LYS A 270 -5.36 8.99 -14.86
N LEU A 271 -4.15 8.94 -15.44
CA LEU A 271 -3.92 8.34 -16.77
C LEU A 271 -4.00 6.80 -16.78
N VAL A 272 -4.05 6.16 -15.61
CA VAL A 272 -4.39 4.73 -15.49
C VAL A 272 -5.78 4.46 -16.08
N ALA A 273 -6.73 5.41 -15.98
CA ALA A 273 -8.04 5.34 -16.63
C ALA A 273 -7.95 5.10 -18.14
N GLN A 274 -6.93 5.68 -18.77
CA GLN A 274 -6.74 5.63 -20.21
C GLN A 274 -5.68 4.59 -20.62
N MET A 275 -5.28 3.70 -19.69
CA MET A 275 -4.24 2.69 -19.94
C MET A 275 -2.92 3.27 -20.45
N GLN A 276 -2.53 4.46 -20.00
CA GLN A 276 -1.21 5.03 -20.31
C GLN A 276 -0.03 4.06 -20.08
N PRO A 277 0.03 3.21 -19.03
CA PRO A 277 1.17 2.31 -18.85
C PRO A 277 1.31 1.30 -20.00
N PHE A 278 0.20 0.87 -20.60
CA PHE A 278 0.24 0.05 -21.81
C PHE A 278 0.85 0.81 -23.00
N TYR A 279 0.42 2.05 -23.24
CA TYR A 279 0.94 2.85 -24.35
C TYR A 279 2.41 3.24 -24.16
N GLU A 280 2.83 3.51 -22.93
CA GLU A 280 4.23 3.72 -22.58
C GLU A 280 5.06 2.46 -22.86
N ALA A 281 4.57 1.28 -22.43
CA ALA A 281 5.23 0.00 -22.64
C ALA A 281 5.44 -0.32 -24.13
N LYS A 282 4.54 0.11 -25.04
CA LYS A 282 4.74 -0.04 -26.50
C LYS A 282 6.01 0.65 -27.00
N GLY A 283 6.34 1.79 -26.41
CA GLY A 283 7.56 2.54 -26.70
C GLY A 283 8.82 1.98 -26.02
N ARG A 284 8.69 0.97 -25.15
CA ARG A 284 9.82 0.32 -24.47
C ARG A 284 10.30 -0.93 -25.22
N GLY A 285 11.42 -1.47 -24.77
CA GLY A 285 12.03 -2.70 -25.25
C GLY A 285 12.59 -3.53 -24.10
N ARG A 286 13.39 -4.54 -24.43
CA ARG A 286 14.17 -5.27 -23.43
C ARG A 286 15.33 -4.41 -22.94
N GLN A 287 15.71 -4.60 -21.69
CA GLN A 287 16.88 -4.00 -21.07
C GLN A 287 17.80 -5.12 -20.56
N ASN A 288 19.00 -4.76 -20.12
CA ASN A 288 19.94 -5.71 -19.57
C ASN A 288 20.15 -5.45 -18.08
N ILE A 289 20.11 -6.52 -17.29
CA ILE A 289 20.64 -6.56 -15.92
C ILE A 289 21.88 -7.43 -15.98
N GLY A 290 23.06 -6.80 -15.91
CA GLY A 290 24.31 -7.46 -16.28
C GLY A 290 24.28 -7.95 -17.74
N ASP A 291 24.53 -9.23 -17.95
CA ASP A 291 24.46 -9.88 -19.27
C ASP A 291 23.07 -10.49 -19.58
N ILE A 292 22.11 -10.38 -18.65
CA ILE A 292 20.79 -11.00 -18.79
C ILE A 292 19.81 -9.98 -19.37
N SER A 293 19.30 -10.28 -20.56
CA SER A 293 18.25 -9.47 -21.18
C SER A 293 16.90 -9.77 -20.52
N VAL A 294 16.20 -8.73 -20.05
CA VAL A 294 14.88 -8.81 -19.39
C VAL A 294 13.90 -7.84 -20.07
N PRO A 295 12.59 -8.11 -20.06
CA PRO A 295 11.60 -7.15 -20.54
C PRO A 295 11.49 -5.95 -19.57
N SER A 296 11.44 -4.72 -20.11
CA SER A 296 11.03 -3.55 -19.31
C SER A 296 9.59 -3.72 -18.83
N CYS A 297 9.25 -3.24 -17.64
CA CYS A 297 7.87 -3.19 -17.15
C CYS A 297 7.48 -1.78 -16.70
N VAL A 298 6.42 -1.23 -17.28
CA VAL A 298 5.84 0.05 -16.85
C VAL A 298 4.82 -0.22 -15.75
N SER A 299 5.09 0.22 -14.52
CA SER A 299 4.19 0.01 -13.38
C SER A 299 3.50 1.30 -12.99
N GLN A 300 2.17 1.27 -12.82
CA GLN A 300 1.39 2.42 -12.34
C GLN A 300 0.26 2.00 -11.41
N ILE A 301 -0.06 2.90 -10.48
CA ILE A 301 -1.16 2.79 -9.53
C ILE A 301 -1.94 4.11 -9.49
N ALA A 302 -3.27 4.03 -9.42
CA ALA A 302 -4.13 5.17 -9.20
C ALA A 302 -5.28 4.82 -8.25
N ASP A 303 -5.81 5.81 -7.55
CA ASP A 303 -7.08 5.71 -6.84
C ASP A 303 -8.19 5.27 -7.82
N GLY A 304 -8.81 4.12 -7.56
CA GLY A 304 -9.78 3.51 -8.47
C GLY A 304 -11.11 4.26 -8.53
N GLU A 305 -11.41 5.05 -7.50
CA GLU A 305 -12.59 5.89 -7.34
C GLU A 305 -12.34 7.37 -7.64
N ASN A 306 -11.11 7.83 -7.84
CA ASN A 306 -10.81 9.27 -7.79
C ASN A 306 -11.27 10.04 -9.04
N GLY A 307 -12.36 10.77 -8.84
CA GLY A 307 -12.94 11.75 -9.77
C GLY A 307 -13.52 11.16 -11.05
N GLY A 308 -14.12 12.04 -11.85
CA GLY A 308 -14.86 11.62 -13.05
C GLY A 308 -14.06 10.79 -14.06
N VAL A 309 -12.73 10.94 -14.13
CA VAL A 309 -11.89 10.20 -15.08
C VAL A 309 -11.80 8.72 -14.72
N MET A 310 -11.41 8.36 -13.48
CA MET A 310 -11.31 6.95 -13.06
C MET A 310 -12.68 6.27 -12.98
N MET A 311 -13.72 7.03 -12.62
CA MET A 311 -15.09 6.52 -12.60
C MET A 311 -15.63 6.22 -14.00
N ASN A 312 -15.41 7.11 -14.97
CA ASN A 312 -16.07 7.02 -16.28
C ASN A 312 -15.20 6.47 -17.42
N GLU A 313 -13.89 6.76 -17.41
CA GLU A 313 -13.01 6.43 -18.53
C GLU A 313 -12.28 5.09 -18.36
N PHE A 314 -11.94 4.70 -17.13
CA PHE A 314 -11.25 3.42 -16.86
C PHE A 314 -11.93 2.20 -17.51
N PRO A 315 -13.26 2.03 -17.46
CA PRO A 315 -13.94 0.91 -18.13
C PRO A 315 -13.70 0.90 -19.64
N GLY A 316 -13.76 2.09 -20.27
CA GLY A 316 -13.55 2.29 -21.70
C GLY A 316 -12.08 2.21 -22.12
N GLY A 317 -11.14 2.41 -21.20
CA GLY A 317 -9.70 2.20 -21.43
C GLY A 317 -9.27 0.74 -21.22
N TYR A 318 -9.73 0.10 -20.14
CA TYR A 318 -9.26 -1.21 -19.71
C TYR A 318 -9.62 -2.34 -20.67
N HIS A 319 -10.91 -2.48 -21.04
CA HIS A 319 -11.34 -3.60 -21.90
C HIS A 319 -10.66 -3.61 -23.27
N PRO A 320 -10.62 -2.50 -24.04
CA PRO A 320 -10.07 -2.52 -25.39
C PRO A 320 -8.61 -2.95 -25.45
N VAL A 321 -7.79 -2.60 -24.45
CA VAL A 321 -6.39 -3.02 -24.40
C VAL A 321 -6.26 -4.53 -24.33
N TRP A 322 -7.06 -5.21 -23.50
CA TRP A 322 -7.00 -6.67 -23.38
C TRP A 322 -7.47 -7.39 -24.63
N TYR A 323 -8.49 -6.86 -25.31
CA TYR A 323 -8.88 -7.38 -26.63
C TYR A 323 -7.80 -7.13 -27.68
N GLN A 324 -7.13 -5.97 -27.65
CA GLN A 324 -6.05 -5.64 -28.59
C GLN A 324 -4.87 -6.60 -28.48
N ILE A 325 -4.48 -7.01 -27.26
CA ILE A 325 -3.31 -7.87 -27.04
C ILE A 325 -3.65 -9.36 -26.90
N LYS A 326 -4.92 -9.74 -27.07
CA LYS A 326 -5.42 -11.11 -26.86
C LYS A 326 -4.59 -12.18 -27.59
N ASP A 327 -4.25 -11.93 -28.85
CA ASP A 327 -3.50 -12.86 -29.70
C ASP A 327 -2.00 -12.49 -29.81
N SER A 328 -1.56 -11.45 -29.10
CA SER A 328 -0.21 -10.88 -29.18
C SER A 328 0.74 -11.53 -28.17
N GLY A 329 0.74 -12.87 -28.05
CA GLY A 329 1.57 -13.62 -27.09
C GLY A 329 3.09 -13.34 -27.17
N GLU A 330 3.51 -12.53 -28.13
CA GLU A 330 4.84 -11.97 -28.32
C GLU A 330 4.72 -10.44 -28.40
N GLY A 331 5.59 -9.69 -27.71
CA GLY A 331 5.58 -8.21 -27.72
C GLY A 331 5.24 -7.57 -26.39
N VAL A 332 4.17 -6.76 -26.34
CA VAL A 332 3.77 -6.00 -25.14
C VAL A 332 2.69 -6.75 -24.39
N VAL A 333 2.97 -7.12 -23.13
CA VAL A 333 2.06 -7.94 -22.32
C VAL A 333 1.70 -7.24 -21.01
N GLY A 334 0.55 -7.59 -20.44
CA GLY A 334 0.23 -7.17 -19.09
C GLY A 334 0.74 -8.17 -18.06
N LEU A 335 1.29 -7.69 -16.95
CA LEU A 335 1.81 -8.48 -15.82
C LEU A 335 1.31 -7.92 -14.49
N ASN A 336 1.21 -8.77 -13.48
CA ASN A 336 1.17 -8.32 -12.09
C ASN A 336 2.60 -8.14 -11.54
N GLY A 337 2.77 -7.44 -10.42
CA GLY A 337 4.08 -7.09 -9.87
C GLY A 337 4.91 -8.31 -9.46
N THR A 338 4.31 -9.26 -8.71
CA THR A 338 5.00 -10.51 -8.38
C THR A 338 5.22 -11.38 -9.62
N GLU A 339 4.28 -11.42 -10.57
CA GLU A 339 4.46 -12.14 -11.84
C GLU A 339 5.69 -11.61 -12.59
N TYR A 340 5.87 -10.29 -12.66
CA TYR A 340 7.02 -9.69 -13.32
C TYR A 340 8.35 -10.04 -12.64
N ILE A 341 8.41 -9.94 -11.31
CA ILE A 341 9.63 -10.25 -10.54
C ILE A 341 9.99 -11.73 -10.70
N GLU A 342 9.03 -12.65 -10.55
CA GLU A 342 9.28 -14.09 -10.72
C GLU A 342 9.75 -14.44 -12.14
N LEU A 343 9.23 -13.75 -13.16
CA LEU A 343 9.67 -13.92 -14.55
C LEU A 343 11.11 -13.42 -14.74
N VAL A 344 11.49 -12.29 -14.15
CA VAL A 344 12.86 -11.77 -14.18
C VAL A 344 13.82 -12.72 -13.47
N GLU A 345 13.45 -13.23 -12.30
CA GLU A 345 14.23 -14.21 -11.54
C GLU A 345 14.39 -15.54 -12.30
N SER A 346 13.35 -15.98 -13.01
CA SER A 346 13.40 -17.19 -13.84
C SER A 346 14.40 -17.11 -15.01
N LEU A 347 14.79 -15.89 -15.42
CA LEU A 347 15.84 -15.65 -16.41
C LEU A 347 17.25 -15.73 -15.82
N GLY A 348 17.37 -15.96 -14.51
CA GLY A 348 18.64 -16.10 -13.79
C GLY A 348 19.13 -14.82 -13.10
N VAL A 349 18.33 -13.75 -13.10
CA VAL A 349 18.64 -12.51 -12.38
C VAL A 349 18.38 -12.70 -10.89
N LYS A 350 19.23 -12.15 -10.03
CA LYS A 350 19.04 -12.17 -8.59
C LYS A 350 18.82 -10.77 -8.03
N GLU A 351 18.29 -10.68 -6.80
CA GLU A 351 18.06 -9.41 -6.12
C GLU A 351 19.34 -8.56 -6.05
N GLU A 352 20.50 -9.19 -5.84
CA GLU A 352 21.79 -8.48 -5.80
C GLU A 352 22.23 -7.84 -7.12
N ASP A 353 21.67 -8.27 -8.25
CA ASP A 353 21.99 -7.75 -9.58
C ASP A 353 21.16 -6.51 -9.94
N PHE A 354 20.07 -6.24 -9.20
CA PHE A 354 19.21 -5.09 -9.46
C PHE A 354 19.91 -3.75 -9.20
N PRO A 355 19.58 -2.70 -9.98
CA PRO A 355 20.01 -1.34 -9.68
C PRO A 355 19.66 -0.96 -8.23
N VAL A 356 20.60 -0.33 -7.54
CA VAL A 356 20.43 0.04 -6.13
C VAL A 356 19.84 1.42 -6.03
N CYS A 357 18.82 1.57 -5.17
CA CYS A 357 18.28 2.86 -4.77
C CYS A 357 18.11 2.94 -3.25
N GLN A 358 17.89 4.14 -2.74
CA GLN A 358 17.64 4.44 -1.33
C GLN A 358 16.57 5.55 -1.22
N PRO A 359 15.92 5.74 -0.06
CA PRO A 359 15.01 6.86 0.13
C PRO A 359 15.68 8.21 -0.13
N VAL A 360 14.95 9.11 -0.79
CA VAL A 360 15.47 10.43 -1.21
C VAL A 360 15.96 11.28 -0.03
N GLY A 361 17.10 11.96 -0.21
CA GLY A 361 17.74 12.82 0.79
C GLY A 361 18.74 12.10 1.70
N GLN A 362 18.77 10.77 1.73
CA GLN A 362 19.68 10.02 2.59
C GLN A 362 21.16 10.19 2.20
N HIS A 363 21.46 10.38 0.91
CA HIS A 363 22.83 10.65 0.44
C HIS A 363 23.44 11.87 1.14
N LYS A 364 22.64 12.95 1.28
CA LYS A 364 23.10 14.17 1.96
C LYS A 364 23.41 13.92 3.43
N ILE A 365 22.58 13.12 4.12
CA ILE A 365 22.80 12.72 5.52
C ILE A 365 24.11 11.92 5.63
N TRP A 366 24.28 10.89 4.79
CA TRP A 366 25.45 10.01 4.83
C TRP A 366 26.75 10.73 4.48
N ASN A 367 26.73 11.66 3.52
CA ASN A 367 27.88 12.51 3.22
C ASN A 367 28.26 13.45 4.37
N ALA A 368 27.28 13.95 5.11
CA ALA A 368 27.53 14.88 6.21
C ALA A 368 28.20 14.20 7.41
N ILE A 369 27.89 12.92 7.68
CA ILE A 369 28.43 12.18 8.83
C ILE A 369 29.65 11.31 8.50
N GLY A 370 29.81 10.87 7.25
CA GLY A 370 30.87 9.93 6.86
C GLY A 370 30.77 8.58 7.58
N ASP A 371 31.87 8.13 8.18
CA ASP A 371 31.95 6.84 8.88
C ASP A 371 31.46 6.91 10.35
N ASP A 372 31.18 8.10 10.88
CA ASP A 372 30.73 8.30 12.26
C ASP A 372 29.22 8.10 12.38
N ILE A 373 28.77 6.85 12.24
CA ILE A 373 27.35 6.51 12.23
C ILE A 373 26.87 6.26 13.66
N SER A 374 26.05 7.20 14.16
CA SER A 374 25.36 7.09 15.43
C SER A 374 24.00 7.80 15.36
N PRO A 375 23.06 7.49 16.28
CA PRO A 375 21.81 8.25 16.40
C PRO A 375 22.03 9.75 16.55
N GLU A 376 23.03 10.16 17.34
CA GLU A 376 23.34 11.57 17.58
C GLU A 376 23.90 12.25 16.32
N SER A 377 24.83 11.62 15.61
CA SER A 377 25.41 12.20 14.38
C SER A 377 24.38 12.33 13.26
N VAL A 378 23.50 11.33 13.10
CA VAL A 378 22.38 11.38 12.14
C VAL A 378 21.41 12.49 12.48
N GLN A 379 21.00 12.62 13.75
CA GLN A 379 20.10 13.68 14.19
C GLN A 379 20.70 15.07 13.98
N ASN A 380 21.98 15.25 14.31
CA ASN A 380 22.69 16.50 14.10
C ASN A 380 22.81 16.85 12.61
N ALA A 381 23.09 15.87 11.75
CA ALA A 381 23.15 16.06 10.31
C ALA A 381 21.79 16.44 9.72
N ILE A 382 20.71 15.78 10.15
CA ILE A 382 19.34 16.12 9.74
C ILE A 382 19.00 17.56 10.13
N ALA A 383 19.25 17.95 11.39
CA ALA A 383 18.98 19.31 11.88
C ALA A 383 19.77 20.35 11.09
N HIS A 384 21.07 20.09 10.85
CA HIS A 384 21.93 20.97 10.06
C HIS A 384 21.41 21.12 8.62
N LEU A 385 21.05 20.02 7.95
CA LEU A 385 20.54 20.05 6.58
C LEU A 385 19.17 20.76 6.50
N GLN A 386 18.27 20.57 7.47
CA GLN A 386 16.99 21.28 7.52
C GLN A 386 17.16 22.80 7.66
N GLU A 387 18.16 23.25 8.42
CA GLU A 387 18.45 24.67 8.60
C GLU A 387 19.16 25.30 7.39
N ASN A 388 20.03 24.55 6.71
CA ASN A 388 20.99 25.10 5.75
C ASN A 388 20.73 24.72 4.28
N ASP A 389 19.87 23.74 4.00
CA ASP A 389 19.53 23.28 2.66
C ASP A 389 18.02 23.32 2.43
N HIS A 390 17.57 24.36 1.72
CA HIS A 390 16.14 24.55 1.40
C HIS A 390 15.54 23.44 0.51
N GLN A 391 16.37 22.58 -0.10
CA GLN A 391 15.94 21.43 -0.89
C GLN A 391 15.90 20.13 -0.06
N PHE A 392 16.19 20.19 1.24
CA PHE A 392 16.17 19.03 2.13
C PHE A 392 14.87 18.99 2.95
N HIS A 393 14.16 17.86 2.86
CA HIS A 393 12.91 17.61 3.57
C HIS A 393 12.92 16.20 4.17
N MET A 394 12.44 16.04 5.41
CA MET A 394 12.36 14.75 6.12
C MET A 394 10.91 14.25 6.32
N ASP A 395 9.96 14.90 5.66
CA ASP A 395 8.54 14.54 5.77
C ASP A 395 8.18 13.29 4.93
N GLY A 396 9.14 12.72 4.20
CA GLY A 396 8.92 11.70 3.16
C GLY A 396 8.56 12.31 1.79
N ALA A 397 8.31 11.44 0.79
CA ALA A 397 7.86 11.84 -0.55
C ALA A 397 6.56 11.12 -0.95
N SER A 398 5.50 11.91 -1.16
CA SER A 398 4.12 11.47 -1.43
C SER A 398 3.67 11.82 -2.85
N TRP A 399 2.64 11.16 -3.37
CA TRP A 399 2.14 11.39 -4.74
C TRP A 399 1.36 12.69 -4.86
N THR A 400 1.00 13.26 -3.71
CA THR A 400 0.30 14.53 -3.60
C THR A 400 1.21 15.74 -3.72
N ASN A 401 2.55 15.57 -3.73
CA ASN A 401 3.66 16.55 -3.91
C ASN A 401 3.62 17.89 -3.11
N ASP A 402 2.45 18.38 -2.69
CA ASP A 402 2.20 19.71 -2.14
C ASP A 402 1.55 19.67 -0.73
N LEU A 403 1.13 18.49 -0.25
CA LEU A 403 0.52 18.32 1.08
C LEU A 403 1.56 17.88 2.11
N SER A 404 1.82 18.72 3.13
CA SER A 404 2.57 18.30 4.31
C SER A 404 1.67 17.47 5.22
N TRP A 405 2.08 16.23 5.48
CA TRP A 405 1.42 15.33 6.42
C TRP A 405 1.81 15.58 7.88
N VAL A 406 2.72 16.54 8.11
CA VAL A 406 3.35 16.81 9.41
C VAL A 406 3.09 18.25 9.85
N LYS A 407 3.48 19.22 9.02
CA LYS A 407 3.45 20.65 9.38
C LYS A 407 2.03 21.19 9.46
N GLY A 408 1.66 21.78 10.60
CA GLY A 408 0.34 22.39 10.81
C GLY A 408 -0.76 21.42 11.24
N TYR A 409 -0.40 20.17 11.56
CA TYR A 409 -1.31 19.15 12.10
C TYR A 409 -0.89 18.65 13.49
N GLU A 410 -0.20 19.49 14.26
CA GLU A 410 0.26 19.18 15.63
C GLU A 410 -0.94 18.77 16.51
N ASN A 411 -2.11 19.37 16.28
CA ASN A 411 -3.39 19.06 16.94
C ASN A 411 -3.93 17.64 16.66
N VAL A 412 -3.35 16.91 15.72
CA VAL A 412 -3.67 15.50 15.40
C VAL A 412 -2.48 14.60 15.72
N LEU A 413 -1.26 15.02 15.37
CA LEU A 413 -0.05 14.21 15.49
C LEU A 413 0.42 14.02 16.94
N GLU A 414 0.36 15.06 17.78
CA GLU A 414 0.74 14.91 19.19
C GLU A 414 -0.21 13.96 19.94
N PRO A 415 -1.56 14.10 19.83
CA PRO A 415 -2.48 13.13 20.41
C PRO A 415 -2.27 11.70 19.87
N MET A 416 -2.07 11.54 18.57
CA MET A 416 -1.80 10.23 17.95
C MET A 416 -0.56 9.55 18.57
N ASN A 417 0.57 10.27 18.65
CA ASN A 417 1.80 9.74 19.28
C ASN A 417 1.58 9.40 20.77
N LYS A 418 0.81 10.23 21.49
CA LYS A 418 0.49 9.97 22.89
C LYS A 418 -0.35 8.71 23.06
N LEU A 419 -1.35 8.50 22.20
CA LEU A 419 -2.20 7.30 22.27
C LEU A 419 -1.40 6.03 21.96
N SER A 420 -0.56 6.05 20.94
CA SER A 420 0.40 4.98 20.64
C SER A 420 1.28 4.65 21.84
N ALA A 421 1.92 5.67 22.46
CA ALA A 421 2.75 5.47 23.64
C ALA A 421 1.98 4.83 24.81
N MET A 422 0.72 5.26 25.04
CA MET A 422 -0.14 4.68 26.07
C MET A 422 -0.50 3.22 25.76
N PHE A 423 -0.82 2.90 24.51
CA PHE A 423 -1.12 1.54 24.06
C PHE A 423 0.08 0.61 24.31
N HIS A 424 1.26 0.99 23.84
CA HIS A 424 2.49 0.21 24.01
C HIS A 424 2.89 0.07 25.48
N GLN A 425 2.79 1.14 26.28
CA GLN A 425 3.05 1.09 27.72
C GLN A 425 2.13 0.09 28.44
N LYS A 426 0.87 -0.01 28.02
CA LYS A 426 -0.12 -0.90 28.63
C LYS A 426 0.08 -2.36 28.21
N PHE A 427 0.36 -2.62 26.93
CA PHE A 427 0.24 -3.97 26.38
C PHE A 427 1.56 -4.66 26.01
N ASP A 428 2.65 -3.95 25.68
CA ASP A 428 3.86 -4.60 25.12
C ASP A 428 4.43 -5.67 26.05
N ARG A 429 4.59 -5.33 27.34
CA ARG A 429 5.08 -6.28 28.32
C ARG A 429 4.14 -7.48 28.49
N ALA A 430 2.83 -7.22 28.50
CA ALA A 430 1.82 -8.27 28.66
C ALA A 430 1.81 -9.23 27.47
N VAL A 431 1.90 -8.70 26.24
CA VAL A 431 1.98 -9.50 25.00
C VAL A 431 3.28 -10.29 24.93
N ALA A 432 4.40 -9.71 25.39
CA ALA A 432 5.69 -10.40 25.44
C ALA A 432 5.69 -11.57 26.44
N GLU A 433 4.98 -11.42 27.58
CA GLU A 433 4.83 -12.47 28.60
C GLU A 433 3.79 -13.54 28.18
N ASP A 434 2.70 -13.12 27.53
CA ASP A 434 1.62 -13.98 27.04
C ASP A 434 1.04 -13.47 25.71
N PRO A 435 1.38 -14.09 24.57
CA PRO A 435 0.85 -13.69 23.26
C PRO A 435 -0.67 -13.78 23.15
N SER A 436 -1.37 -14.55 23.99
CA SER A 436 -2.83 -14.63 23.96
C SER A 436 -3.50 -13.32 24.39
N VAL A 437 -2.75 -12.37 24.95
CA VAL A 437 -3.23 -11.03 25.27
C VAL A 437 -3.84 -10.34 24.05
N THR A 438 -3.33 -10.59 22.85
CA THR A 438 -3.86 -10.01 21.60
C THR A 438 -5.28 -10.49 21.26
N GLN A 439 -5.76 -11.57 21.90
CA GLN A 439 -7.13 -12.10 21.74
C GLN A 439 -8.13 -11.46 22.70
N ARG A 440 -7.67 -10.68 23.68
CA ARG A 440 -8.53 -10.04 24.66
C ARG A 440 -9.29 -8.87 24.04
N HIS A 441 -10.53 -8.68 24.49
CA HIS A 441 -11.40 -7.60 24.03
C HIS A 441 -10.79 -6.21 24.28
N ASP A 442 -10.18 -6.00 25.45
CA ASP A 442 -9.59 -4.70 25.80
C ASP A 442 -8.37 -4.35 24.95
N TYR A 443 -7.56 -5.34 24.56
CA TYR A 443 -6.48 -5.15 23.60
C TYR A 443 -7.04 -4.80 22.21
N GLN A 444 -8.05 -5.53 21.74
CA GLN A 444 -8.67 -5.33 20.43
C GLN A 444 -9.30 -3.95 20.28
N GLU A 445 -10.02 -3.47 21.31
CA GLU A 445 -10.60 -2.12 21.32
C GLU A 445 -9.51 -1.04 21.32
N ALA A 446 -8.51 -1.16 22.20
CA ALA A 446 -7.42 -0.20 22.27
C ALA A 446 -6.65 -0.13 20.93
N LEU A 447 -6.34 -1.28 20.34
CA LEU A 447 -5.66 -1.36 19.05
C LEU A 447 -6.48 -0.71 17.93
N LEU A 448 -7.78 -0.97 17.89
CA LEU A 448 -8.66 -0.36 16.88
C LEU A 448 -8.59 1.17 16.93
N TYR A 449 -8.71 1.78 18.11
CA TYR A 449 -8.67 3.24 18.23
C TYR A 449 -7.28 3.82 17.94
N THR A 450 -6.20 3.15 18.37
CA THR A 450 -4.82 3.53 18.01
C THR A 450 -4.65 3.57 16.50
N MET A 451 -5.06 2.51 15.79
CA MET A 451 -4.94 2.51 14.33
C MET A 451 -5.86 3.52 13.64
N LEU A 452 -7.09 3.70 14.12
CA LEU A 452 -8.05 4.60 13.49
C LEU A 452 -7.58 6.06 13.53
N VAL A 453 -6.97 6.52 14.62
CA VAL A 453 -6.46 7.91 14.71
C VAL A 453 -5.28 8.16 13.76
N GLU A 454 -4.56 7.12 13.35
CA GLU A 454 -3.37 7.22 12.49
C GLU A 454 -3.67 7.42 11.00
N THR A 455 -4.94 7.29 10.59
CA THR A 455 -5.34 7.40 9.17
C THR A 455 -4.89 8.72 8.53
N SER A 456 -4.42 8.67 7.28
CA SER A 456 -4.01 9.86 6.52
C SER A 456 -5.17 10.84 6.30
N CYS A 457 -6.40 10.34 6.17
CA CYS A 457 -7.56 11.15 5.79
C CYS A 457 -7.82 12.34 6.70
N PHE A 458 -7.51 12.25 8.00
CA PHE A 458 -7.71 13.36 8.94
C PHE A 458 -6.79 14.56 8.71
N ARG A 459 -5.76 14.39 7.88
CA ARG A 459 -4.81 15.43 7.47
C ARG A 459 -4.95 15.77 5.99
N TYR A 460 -5.42 14.81 5.17
CA TYR A 460 -5.61 15.02 3.73
C TYR A 460 -6.70 16.06 3.43
N TRP A 461 -7.85 15.97 4.09
CA TRP A 461 -9.02 16.81 3.79
C TRP A 461 -9.00 18.20 4.45
N GLY A 462 -7.91 18.57 5.12
CA GLY A 462 -7.78 19.85 5.80
C GLY A 462 -8.25 19.85 7.25
N GLN A 463 -8.07 21.01 7.89
CA GLN A 463 -8.54 21.29 9.26
C GLN A 463 -10.08 21.36 9.33
N GLY A 464 -10.63 21.19 10.54
CA GLY A 464 -12.08 21.27 10.81
C GLY A 464 -12.66 19.89 11.14
N THR A 465 -13.79 19.54 10.55
CA THR A 465 -14.55 18.31 10.85
C THR A 465 -13.67 17.05 10.87
N TRP A 466 -12.77 16.90 9.90
CA TRP A 466 -11.86 15.75 9.82
C TRP A 466 -10.86 15.68 10.98
N THR A 467 -10.32 16.82 11.40
CA THR A 467 -9.45 16.88 12.59
C THR A 467 -10.22 16.72 13.90
N ASP A 468 -11.51 17.11 13.92
CA ASP A 468 -12.38 16.87 15.08
C ASP A 468 -12.74 15.38 15.21
N TYR A 469 -12.91 14.66 14.09
CA TYR A 469 -13.02 13.20 14.10
C TYR A 469 -11.77 12.54 14.70
N ALA A 470 -10.56 13.00 14.32
CA ALA A 470 -9.33 12.49 14.90
C ALA A 470 -9.27 12.71 16.43
N ARG A 471 -9.67 13.89 16.89
CA ARG A 471 -9.73 14.21 18.33
C ARG A 471 -10.71 13.33 19.09
N GLU A 472 -11.88 13.05 18.51
CA GLU A 472 -12.86 12.17 19.15
C GLU A 472 -12.38 10.70 19.19
N LEU A 473 -11.74 10.22 18.13
CA LEU A 473 -11.11 8.89 18.12
C LEU A 473 -9.99 8.78 19.16
N TYR A 474 -9.13 9.80 19.26
CA TYR A 474 -8.13 9.89 20.31
C TYR A 474 -8.78 9.83 21.70
N ARG A 475 -9.81 10.65 21.96
CA ARG A 475 -10.48 10.73 23.26
C ARG A 475 -11.03 9.36 23.69
N ARG A 476 -11.67 8.63 22.78
CA ARG A 476 -12.18 7.28 23.02
C ARG A 476 -11.05 6.27 23.21
N GLY A 477 -10.02 6.30 22.37
CA GLY A 477 -8.85 5.43 22.50
C GLY A 477 -8.13 5.58 23.83
N GLU A 478 -8.05 6.82 24.34
CA GLU A 478 -7.44 7.12 25.65
C GLU A 478 -8.18 6.41 26.79
N GLU A 479 -9.49 6.22 26.70
CA GLU A 479 -10.29 5.48 27.70
C GLU A 479 -9.91 3.99 27.74
N PHE A 480 -9.62 3.38 26.59
CA PHE A 480 -9.20 1.97 26.49
C PHE A 480 -7.73 1.75 26.88
N CYS A 481 -6.90 2.80 26.85
CA CYS A 481 -5.48 2.71 27.21
C CYS A 481 -5.18 3.15 28.66
N LYS A 482 -6.15 3.70 29.39
CA LYS A 482 -6.10 3.89 30.84
C LYS A 482 -6.34 2.55 31.57
#